data_AF-A0A2Z6NG73-F1
#
_entry.id   AF-A0A2Z6NG73-F1
#
_cell.length_a   1.000
_cell.length_b   1.000
_cell.length_c   1.000
_cell.angle_alpha   90.00
_cell.angle_beta   90.00
_cell.angle_gamma   90.00
#
_symmetry.space_group_name_H-M   'P 1'
#
loop_
_entity.id
_entity.type
_entity.pdbx_description
1 polymer ?
#
loop_
_entity_poly.entity_id
_entity_poly.type
_entity_poly.pdbx_seq_one_letter_code
_entity_poly.pdbx_strand_id
1 'polypeptide(L)'
;MPNKCKRKKGQKQVLYEDVSGFQWNCSGPRVAAWSSGSSWVDQDYHINALKANYFEPKDDQLVKISDLPNWARSAFEGKRQFNRVQSKVYGTALFKPDNLLLCAQTGAGKYNVVVLPILQQIVRHKNPKDDSIDYSAYKILYTTFIVPHVIQDKQIIVTTPEKWDTVTRQIQHYRTYTKYLKLLIVDGVQFLNDIGGHLADQLNAEIVLGNVQNIKQACHWLGCTYLYVRMLKNPSLYGLTPDALTRDTTLKDRRLDMIRFAASLLGSNNLVKYDTEKETFEISDLGRIACFYKIKYQTVFMYSHSLERTMEEKELYRLFSLSEEFTRTYNGRERALSIVLT
;
A
#
# COMPACT_ATOMS: atom_id res chain seq x y z
N MET A 1 -54.42 -14.76 -5.25
CA MET A 1 -53.67 -15.89 -4.64
C MET A 1 -52.37 -16.09 -5.42
N PRO A 2 -51.18 -15.79 -4.89
CA PRO A 2 -49.94 -16.06 -5.61
C PRO A 2 -49.49 -17.51 -5.37
N ASN A 3 -49.26 -18.22 -6.48
CA ASN A 3 -48.78 -19.59 -6.51
C ASN A 3 -47.30 -19.67 -6.14
N LYS A 4 -46.99 -20.67 -5.31
CA LYS A 4 -45.65 -21.07 -4.85
C LYS A 4 -44.76 -21.52 -6.02
N CYS A 5 -43.50 -21.08 -6.07
CA CYS A 5 -42.45 -21.74 -6.85
C CYS A 5 -41.30 -22.23 -5.93
N LYS A 6 -40.97 -23.51 -6.09
CA LYS A 6 -40.20 -24.35 -5.17
C LYS A 6 -38.68 -24.05 -5.21
N ARG A 7 -38.04 -23.99 -4.04
CA ARG A 7 -36.58 -24.01 -3.87
C ARG A 7 -36.00 -25.38 -4.29
N LYS A 8 -35.00 -25.39 -5.19
CA LYS A 8 -34.01 -26.48 -5.30
C LYS A 8 -32.70 -26.06 -4.61
N LYS A 9 -32.17 -26.96 -3.78
CA LYS A 9 -30.88 -26.88 -3.05
C LYS A 9 -29.75 -27.45 -3.93
N GLY A 10 -28.51 -26.95 -3.70
CA GLY A 10 -27.22 -27.51 -4.16
C GLY A 10 -26.62 -26.70 -5.32
N GLN A 11 -25.36 -26.29 -5.37
CA GLN A 11 -24.11 -26.82 -4.78
C GLN A 11 -23.21 -25.73 -4.16
N LYS A 12 -22.35 -26.16 -3.23
CA LYS A 12 -21.29 -25.39 -2.54
C LYS A 12 -20.08 -25.18 -3.46
N GLN A 13 -19.33 -24.09 -3.25
CA GLN A 13 -17.88 -24.09 -3.44
C GLN A 13 -17.19 -23.16 -2.42
N VAL A 14 -16.17 -23.69 -1.77
CA VAL A 14 -15.29 -23.07 -0.78
C VAL A 14 -13.99 -22.69 -1.51
N LEU A 15 -13.40 -21.54 -1.18
CA LEU A 15 -11.98 -21.24 -1.51
C LEU A 15 -11.25 -20.85 -0.22
N TYR A 16 -10.69 -21.87 0.44
CA TYR A 16 -9.41 -21.81 1.12
C TYR A 16 -8.44 -22.58 0.23
N GLU A 17 -7.27 -22.01 -0.07
CA GLU A 17 -6.19 -22.78 -0.70
C GLU A 17 -5.01 -22.90 0.27
N ASP A 18 -4.82 -24.12 0.76
CA ASP A 18 -3.51 -24.66 1.08
C ASP A 18 -2.87 -25.06 -0.26
N VAL A 19 -1.66 -24.55 -0.56
CA VAL A 19 -1.08 -24.55 -1.91
C VAL A 19 -0.25 -25.80 -2.22
N SER A 20 -0.42 -26.85 -1.43
CA SER A 20 0.33 -28.11 -1.58
C SER A 20 -0.41 -29.10 -2.48
N GLY A 21 -0.47 -28.81 -3.79
CA GLY A 21 -0.66 -29.83 -4.83
C GLY A 21 -2.02 -29.93 -5.53
N PHE A 22 -2.50 -28.87 -6.20
CA PHE A 22 -3.70 -28.97 -7.06
C PHE A 22 -3.51 -28.37 -8.46
N GLN A 23 -3.86 -29.15 -9.49
CA GLN A 23 -3.89 -28.77 -10.91
C GLN A 23 -5.21 -28.05 -11.26
N TRP A 24 -5.13 -26.93 -11.98
CA TRP A 24 -6.31 -26.24 -12.53
C TRP A 24 -6.37 -26.37 -14.05
N ASN A 25 -7.48 -26.94 -14.52
CA ASN A 25 -7.89 -27.02 -15.91
C ASN A 25 -8.60 -25.70 -16.31
N CYS A 26 -8.30 -25.19 -17.49
CA CYS A 26 -8.70 -23.86 -17.95
C CYS A 26 -10.21 -23.66 -18.13
N SER A 27 -10.76 -22.57 -17.58
CA SER A 27 -11.79 -21.73 -18.22
C SER A 27 -11.98 -20.44 -17.39
N GLY A 28 -11.48 -19.31 -17.91
CA GLY A 28 -11.30 -18.05 -17.18
C GLY A 28 -12.59 -17.31 -16.75
N PRO A 29 -12.47 -16.24 -15.94
CA PRO A 29 -13.60 -15.45 -15.49
C PRO A 29 -14.08 -14.48 -16.60
N ARG A 30 -15.41 -14.43 -16.80
CA ARG A 30 -16.09 -13.49 -17.70
C ARG A 30 -15.93 -12.06 -17.18
N VAL A 31 -15.37 -11.17 -18.00
CA VAL A 31 -15.34 -9.71 -17.77
C VAL A 31 -16.54 -9.10 -18.48
N ALA A 32 -17.39 -8.37 -17.75
CA ALA A 32 -18.41 -7.52 -18.36
C ALA A 32 -17.76 -6.20 -18.78
N ALA A 33 -17.77 -5.91 -20.08
CA ALA A 33 -17.47 -4.58 -20.63
C ALA A 33 -18.79 -3.89 -20.98
N TRP A 34 -18.91 -2.60 -20.67
CA TRP A 34 -20.07 -1.80 -21.08
C TRP A 34 -19.64 -0.87 -22.22
N SER A 35 -20.30 -1.00 -23.37
CA SER A 35 -20.20 -0.05 -24.49
C SER A 35 -21.27 1.01 -24.35
N SER A 36 -20.91 2.28 -24.52
CA SER A 36 -21.83 3.40 -24.52
C SER A 36 -22.83 3.31 -25.66
N GLY A 37 -24.10 3.08 -25.33
CA GLY A 37 -25.20 3.18 -26.28
C GLY A 37 -26.50 2.71 -25.64
N SER A 38 -27.47 3.60 -25.56
CA SER A 38 -28.89 3.41 -25.18
C SER A 38 -29.28 3.96 -23.80
N SER A 39 -30.43 4.63 -23.79
CA SER A 39 -31.06 5.43 -22.74
C SER A 39 -30.99 4.83 -21.33
N TRP A 40 -30.71 5.68 -20.35
CA TRP A 40 -30.80 5.37 -18.93
C TRP A 40 -32.22 4.96 -18.55
N VAL A 41 -32.37 3.71 -18.12
CA VAL A 41 -33.51 3.29 -17.29
C VAL A 41 -32.95 3.21 -15.87
N ASP A 42 -33.47 4.05 -14.98
CA ASP A 42 -33.24 3.94 -13.54
C ASP A 42 -33.73 2.56 -13.09
N GLN A 43 -32.81 1.63 -12.87
CA GLN A 43 -33.10 0.36 -12.20
C GLN A 43 -32.38 0.35 -10.87
N ASP A 44 -33.15 0.35 -9.79
CA ASP A 44 -32.65 0.13 -8.44
C ASP A 44 -32.08 -1.29 -8.32
N TYR A 45 -30.75 -1.39 -8.32
CA TYR A 45 -30.06 -2.65 -8.03
C TYR A 45 -29.99 -2.86 -6.52
N HIS A 46 -30.96 -3.59 -5.96
CA HIS A 46 -30.85 -4.11 -4.60
C HIS A 46 -29.77 -5.20 -4.52
N ILE A 47 -28.59 -4.84 -4.02
CA ILE A 47 -27.56 -5.82 -3.63
C ILE A 47 -28.01 -6.47 -2.32
N ASN A 48 -28.46 -7.71 -2.40
CA ASN A 48 -28.79 -8.49 -1.21
C ASN A 48 -27.54 -8.68 -0.33
N ALA A 49 -27.68 -8.46 0.97
CA ALA A 49 -26.61 -8.73 1.92
C ALA A 49 -26.11 -10.17 1.74
N LEU A 50 -24.79 -10.32 1.51
CA LEU A 50 -24.16 -11.63 1.45
C LEU A 50 -24.44 -12.35 2.77
N LYS A 51 -25.12 -13.49 2.69
CA LYS A 51 -25.27 -14.36 3.86
C LYS A 51 -23.88 -14.83 4.26
N ALA A 52 -23.54 -14.68 5.54
CA ALA A 52 -22.30 -15.23 6.08
C ALA A 52 -22.22 -16.71 5.69
N ASN A 53 -21.13 -17.11 5.01
CA ASN A 53 -20.94 -18.49 4.56
C ASN A 53 -21.06 -19.45 5.76
N TYR A 54 -21.98 -20.42 5.67
CA TYR A 54 -22.14 -21.50 6.65
C TYR A 54 -20.91 -22.42 6.63
N PHE A 55 -20.45 -22.79 7.82
CA PHE A 55 -19.10 -23.26 8.13
C PHE A 55 -18.99 -24.80 8.19
N GLU A 56 -17.75 -25.32 8.20
CA GLU A 56 -17.43 -26.69 8.63
C GLU A 56 -17.01 -26.70 10.12
N PRO A 57 -17.51 -27.66 10.93
CA PRO A 57 -17.54 -27.55 12.40
C PRO A 57 -16.23 -27.81 13.18
N LYS A 58 -15.10 -28.12 12.53
CA LYS A 58 -13.87 -28.54 13.26
C LYS A 58 -12.84 -27.43 13.54
N ASP A 59 -12.89 -26.28 12.85
CA ASP A 59 -11.84 -25.24 12.90
C ASP A 59 -12.25 -23.93 13.62
N ASP A 60 -13.32 -23.96 14.41
CA ASP A 60 -14.12 -22.74 14.68
C ASP A 60 -14.28 -22.38 16.17
N GLN A 61 -13.31 -22.73 17.02
CA GLN A 61 -13.31 -22.25 18.41
C GLN A 61 -12.91 -20.79 18.48
N LEU A 62 -13.82 -19.96 18.97
CA LEU A 62 -13.54 -18.56 19.28
C LEU A 62 -12.68 -18.48 20.53
N VAL A 63 -11.63 -17.66 20.47
CA VAL A 63 -10.72 -17.48 21.60
C VAL A 63 -11.40 -16.59 22.64
N LYS A 64 -11.57 -17.09 23.86
CA LYS A 64 -12.10 -16.28 24.97
C LYS A 64 -11.00 -15.41 25.53
N ILE A 65 -11.35 -14.22 26.02
CA ILE A 65 -10.37 -13.33 26.66
C ILE A 65 -9.81 -13.95 27.95
N SER A 66 -10.58 -14.82 28.61
CA SER A 66 -10.09 -15.64 29.74
C SER A 66 -8.92 -16.54 29.38
N ASP A 67 -8.84 -16.98 28.12
CA ASP A 67 -7.87 -17.97 27.67
C ASP A 67 -6.56 -17.30 27.20
N LEU A 68 -6.54 -15.97 27.11
CA LEU A 68 -5.33 -15.22 26.81
C LEU A 68 -4.31 -15.29 27.97
N PRO A 69 -3.01 -15.13 27.69
CA PRO A 69 -2.00 -14.90 28.72
C PRO A 69 -2.35 -13.69 29.59
N ASN A 70 -2.06 -13.78 30.89
CA ASN A 70 -2.41 -12.74 31.88
C ASN A 70 -1.98 -11.33 31.44
N TRP A 71 -0.79 -11.20 30.85
CA TRP A 71 -0.23 -9.94 30.37
C TRP A 71 -0.99 -9.31 29.19
N ALA A 72 -1.78 -10.10 28.44
CA ALA A 72 -2.53 -9.62 27.28
C ALA A 72 -3.99 -9.27 27.62
N ARG A 73 -4.53 -9.79 28.73
CA ARG A 73 -5.97 -9.70 29.05
C ARG A 73 -6.45 -8.26 29.25
N SER A 74 -5.65 -7.44 29.94
CA SER A 74 -5.98 -6.04 30.24
C SER A 74 -6.20 -5.20 28.98
N ALA A 75 -5.50 -5.51 27.90
CA ALA A 75 -5.65 -4.80 26.62
C ALA A 75 -7.02 -5.05 25.94
N PHE A 76 -7.76 -6.06 26.37
CA PHE A 76 -9.07 -6.43 25.84
C PHE A 76 -10.17 -6.40 26.91
N GLU A 77 -10.00 -5.56 27.93
CA GLU A 77 -11.02 -5.34 28.96
C GLU A 77 -12.37 -4.94 28.34
N GLY A 78 -13.46 -5.46 28.91
CA GLY A 78 -14.81 -5.30 28.38
C GLY A 78 -15.17 -6.25 27.22
N LYS A 79 -14.22 -7.02 26.67
CA LYS A 79 -14.52 -8.09 25.68
C LYS A 79 -14.58 -9.46 26.35
N ARG A 80 -15.58 -10.25 25.96
CA ARG A 80 -15.72 -11.65 26.42
C ARG A 80 -14.90 -12.62 25.58
N GLN A 81 -14.89 -12.40 24.26
CA GLN A 81 -14.21 -13.27 23.29
C GLN A 81 -13.85 -12.49 22.03
N PHE A 82 -12.91 -13.03 21.26
CA PHE A 82 -12.57 -12.54 19.93
C PHE A 82 -13.61 -12.94 18.89
N ASN A 83 -13.72 -12.11 17.83
CA ASN A 83 -14.51 -12.48 16.66
C ASN A 83 -13.77 -13.54 15.82
N ARG A 84 -14.39 -14.01 14.74
CA ARG A 84 -13.82 -15.08 13.90
C ARG A 84 -12.46 -14.71 13.31
N VAL A 85 -12.33 -13.51 12.75
CA VAL A 85 -11.09 -13.05 12.12
C VAL A 85 -9.97 -12.96 13.16
N GLN A 86 -10.26 -12.34 14.30
CA GLN A 86 -9.32 -12.20 15.43
C GLN A 86 -8.91 -13.57 15.99
N SER A 87 -9.85 -14.48 16.21
CA SER A 87 -9.57 -15.82 16.75
C SER A 87 -8.67 -16.62 15.81
N LYS A 88 -8.90 -16.51 14.49
CA LYS A 88 -8.11 -17.23 13.48
C LYS A 88 -6.67 -16.75 13.40
N VAL A 89 -6.43 -15.44 13.55
CA VAL A 89 -5.08 -14.86 13.45
C VAL A 89 -4.37 -14.73 14.80
N TYR A 90 -5.08 -14.95 15.91
CA TYR A 90 -4.59 -14.78 17.28
C TYR A 90 -3.23 -15.46 17.51
N GLY A 91 -3.13 -16.74 17.17
CA GLY A 91 -1.92 -17.53 17.41
C GLY A 91 -0.69 -16.96 16.69
N THR A 92 -0.86 -16.59 15.42
CA THR A 92 0.21 -15.98 14.62
C THR A 92 0.53 -14.57 15.11
N ALA A 93 -0.49 -13.74 15.34
CA ALA A 93 -0.32 -12.32 15.67
C ALA A 93 0.28 -12.08 17.06
N LEU A 94 0.02 -12.96 18.04
CA LEU A 94 0.50 -12.78 19.41
C LEU A 94 1.81 -13.55 19.69
N PHE A 95 2.00 -14.74 19.11
CA PHE A 95 3.10 -15.62 19.50
C PHE A 95 4.20 -15.80 18.46
N LYS A 96 3.91 -15.53 17.18
CA LYS A 96 4.91 -15.65 16.12
C LYS A 96 5.48 -14.29 15.74
N PRO A 97 6.79 -14.16 15.47
CA PRO A 97 7.40 -12.92 15.01
C PRO A 97 7.22 -12.68 13.49
N ASP A 98 6.28 -13.38 12.86
CA ASP A 98 6.11 -13.39 11.40
C ASP A 98 5.41 -12.12 10.89
N ASN A 99 5.73 -11.72 9.65
CA ASN A 99 5.00 -10.66 8.96
C ASN A 99 3.54 -11.09 8.70
N LEU A 100 2.58 -10.24 9.05
CA LEU A 100 1.15 -10.54 8.92
C LEU A 100 0.48 -9.61 7.89
N LEU A 101 -0.16 -10.20 6.86
CA LEU A 101 -1.06 -9.49 5.96
C LEU A 101 -2.51 -9.85 6.30
N LEU A 102 -3.28 -8.89 6.79
CA LEU A 102 -4.70 -9.07 7.14
C LEU A 102 -5.62 -8.38 6.15
N CYS A 103 -6.25 -9.15 5.27
CA CYS A 103 -7.27 -8.67 4.35
C CYS A 103 -8.67 -8.98 4.91
N ALA A 104 -9.30 -8.00 5.55
CA ALA A 104 -10.67 -8.12 6.05
C ALA A 104 -11.48 -6.84 5.77
N GLN A 105 -12.80 -7.00 5.62
CA GLN A 105 -13.73 -5.90 5.36
C GLN A 105 -13.69 -4.84 6.48
N THR A 106 -13.99 -3.59 6.14
CA THR A 106 -14.18 -2.52 7.14
C THR A 106 -15.24 -2.96 8.16
N GLY A 107 -14.97 -2.76 9.44
CA GLY A 107 -15.83 -3.23 10.53
C GLY A 107 -15.58 -4.66 11.01
N ALA A 108 -14.72 -5.45 10.33
CA ALA A 108 -14.37 -6.81 10.76
C ALA A 108 -13.47 -6.87 12.03
N GLY A 109 -13.21 -5.73 12.68
CA GLY A 109 -12.42 -5.66 13.92
C GLY A 109 -10.91 -5.80 13.73
N LYS A 110 -10.37 -5.37 12.57
CA LYS A 110 -8.93 -5.35 12.25
C LYS A 110 -8.09 -4.65 13.32
N TYR A 111 -8.62 -3.58 13.92
CA TYR A 111 -7.96 -2.83 14.98
C TYR A 111 -7.58 -3.70 16.20
N ASN A 112 -8.40 -4.66 16.60
CA ASN A 112 -8.04 -5.55 17.71
C ASN A 112 -6.94 -6.54 17.33
N VAL A 113 -6.82 -6.89 16.04
CA VAL A 113 -5.73 -7.73 15.54
C VAL A 113 -4.41 -6.97 15.61
N VAL A 114 -4.42 -5.67 15.32
CA VAL A 114 -3.26 -4.76 15.41
C VAL A 114 -2.70 -4.68 16.83
N VAL A 115 -3.56 -4.75 17.85
CA VAL A 115 -3.13 -4.72 19.26
C VAL A 115 -2.29 -5.94 19.64
N LEU A 116 -2.55 -7.12 19.05
CA LEU A 116 -1.84 -8.36 19.40
C LEU A 116 -0.32 -8.30 19.17
N PRO A 117 0.19 -7.95 17.98
CA PRO A 117 1.63 -7.83 17.76
C PRO A 117 2.24 -6.66 18.56
N ILE A 118 1.47 -5.63 18.90
CA ILE A 118 1.93 -4.55 19.79
C ILE A 118 2.23 -5.12 21.19
N LEU A 119 1.30 -5.89 21.76
CA LEU A 119 1.51 -6.51 23.08
C LEU A 119 2.67 -7.51 23.05
N GLN A 120 2.83 -8.24 21.96
CA GLN A 120 3.99 -9.12 21.76
C GLN A 120 5.32 -8.35 21.86
N GLN A 121 5.43 -7.19 21.21
CA GLN A 121 6.65 -6.37 21.28
C GLN A 121 6.88 -5.80 22.68
N ILE A 122 5.82 -5.37 23.38
CA ILE A 122 5.92 -4.88 24.77
C ILE A 122 6.48 -5.98 25.68
N VAL A 123 5.94 -7.20 25.59
CA VAL A 123 6.39 -8.32 26.45
C VAL A 123 7.80 -8.77 26.12
N ARG A 124 8.22 -8.70 24.85
CA ARG A 124 9.60 -9.04 24.45
C ARG A 124 10.65 -8.11 25.04
N HIS A 125 10.28 -6.88 25.38
CA HIS A 125 11.18 -5.90 25.99
C HIS A 125 10.87 -5.71 27.49
N LYS A 126 10.16 -6.66 28.08
CA LYS A 126 9.92 -6.71 29.52
C LYS A 126 11.07 -7.44 30.20
N ASN A 127 11.62 -6.81 31.23
CA ASN A 127 12.67 -7.38 32.04
C ASN A 127 12.11 -8.54 32.88
N PRO A 128 12.68 -9.75 32.76
CA PRO A 128 12.14 -10.93 33.45
C PRO A 128 12.35 -10.91 34.97
N LYS A 129 13.17 -9.98 35.49
CA LYS A 129 13.54 -9.91 36.91
C LYS A 129 12.64 -9.00 37.74
N ASP A 130 12.22 -7.87 37.18
CA ASP A 130 11.51 -6.80 37.90
C ASP A 130 10.22 -6.35 37.21
N ASP A 131 9.83 -7.02 36.13
CA ASP A 131 8.62 -6.72 35.35
C ASP A 131 8.63 -5.34 34.68
N SER A 132 9.76 -4.61 34.72
CA SER A 132 9.91 -3.30 34.08
C SER A 132 10.01 -3.43 32.56
N ILE A 133 9.58 -2.41 31.82
CA ILE A 133 9.61 -2.40 30.35
C ILE A 133 10.73 -1.48 29.89
N ASP A 134 11.62 -1.98 29.03
CA ASP A 134 12.65 -1.15 28.39
C ASP A 134 12.05 -0.37 27.21
N TYR A 135 11.63 0.85 27.49
CA TYR A 135 11.05 1.77 26.51
C TYR A 135 12.07 2.37 25.52
N SER A 136 13.36 2.15 25.72
CA SER A 136 14.43 2.68 24.87
C SER A 136 14.83 1.73 23.73
N ALA A 137 14.52 0.44 23.89
CA ALA A 137 14.97 -0.61 22.97
C ALA A 137 14.11 -0.75 21.70
N TYR A 138 12.89 -0.20 21.67
CA TYR A 138 11.96 -0.42 20.57
C TYR A 138 11.05 0.77 20.23
N LYS A 139 10.66 0.84 18.95
CA LYS A 139 9.60 1.67 18.41
C LYS A 139 8.68 0.82 17.53
N ILE A 140 7.39 1.10 17.60
CA ILE A 140 6.30 0.49 16.85
C ILE A 140 5.68 1.57 15.99
N LEU A 141 5.47 1.28 14.72
CA LEU A 141 4.83 2.18 13.77
C LEU A 141 3.52 1.56 13.30
N TYR A 142 2.42 2.26 13.54
CA TYR A 142 1.12 1.92 13.02
C TYR A 142 0.67 2.97 12.02
N THR A 143 0.52 2.60 10.75
CA THR A 143 0.17 3.58 9.75
C THR A 143 -1.36 3.83 9.71
N THR A 144 -1.88 4.71 10.57
CA THR A 144 -3.19 5.36 10.38
C THR A 144 -3.10 6.87 10.72
N PHE A 145 -3.99 7.70 10.18
CA PHE A 145 -3.94 9.18 10.21
C PHE A 145 -3.44 9.80 11.53
N ILE A 146 -2.36 10.64 11.52
CA ILE A 146 -1.95 11.69 12.53
C ILE A 146 -0.69 12.49 12.06
N VAL A 147 -0.25 13.55 12.80
CA VAL A 147 0.57 14.74 12.43
C VAL A 147 2.06 14.65 12.88
N PRO A 148 3.04 15.34 12.23
CA PRO A 148 4.49 15.03 12.31
C PRO A 148 5.28 15.34 13.61
N HIS A 149 4.73 15.98 14.64
CA HIS A 149 5.53 16.54 15.74
C HIS A 149 5.72 15.62 16.97
N VAL A 150 5.24 14.38 16.93
CA VAL A 150 5.13 13.51 18.13
C VAL A 150 6.09 12.30 18.11
N ILE A 151 7.08 12.28 17.22
CA ILE A 151 7.87 11.06 16.92
C ILE A 151 8.96 10.75 17.96
N GLN A 152 9.49 11.77 18.65
CA GLN A 152 10.69 11.61 19.47
C GLN A 152 10.42 10.80 20.75
N ASP A 153 9.40 11.18 21.53
CA ASP A 153 9.19 10.64 22.88
C ASP A 153 8.22 9.46 22.94
N LYS A 154 7.76 8.94 21.80
CA LYS A 154 6.74 7.87 21.74
C LYS A 154 7.30 6.54 21.24
N GLN A 155 6.79 5.45 21.83
CA GLN A 155 7.07 4.06 21.46
C GLN A 155 6.11 3.56 20.39
N ILE A 156 4.87 4.06 20.36
CA ILE A 156 3.90 3.77 19.30
C ILE A 156 3.69 5.05 18.50
N ILE A 157 4.07 5.00 17.24
CA ILE A 157 3.91 6.10 16.29
C ILE A 157 2.72 5.74 15.40
N VAL A 158 1.70 6.60 15.42
CA VAL A 158 0.51 6.44 14.57
C VAL A 158 0.55 7.49 13.46
N THR A 159 0.65 7.11 12.18
CA THR A 159 0.83 8.06 11.04
C THR A 159 0.24 7.55 9.73
N THR A 160 0.03 8.34 8.67
CA THR A 160 -0.36 7.71 7.38
C THR A 160 0.85 7.11 6.66
N PRO A 161 0.67 6.12 5.75
CA PRO A 161 1.76 5.65 4.90
C PRO A 161 2.46 6.80 4.17
N GLU A 162 1.69 7.79 3.71
CA GLU A 162 2.22 8.94 2.96
C GLU A 162 3.06 9.87 3.83
N LYS A 163 2.65 10.10 5.09
CA LYS A 163 3.40 10.93 6.05
C LYS A 163 4.65 10.21 6.53
N TRP A 164 4.58 8.91 6.77
CA TRP A 164 5.77 8.11 7.09
C TRP A 164 6.78 8.17 5.94
N ASP A 165 6.32 8.01 4.71
CA ASP A 165 7.16 8.12 3.51
C ASP A 165 7.86 9.50 3.43
N THR A 166 7.15 10.60 3.71
CA THR A 166 7.78 11.94 3.82
C THR A 166 8.88 11.99 4.88
N VAL A 167 8.61 11.46 6.09
CA VAL A 167 9.60 11.44 7.18
C VAL A 167 10.83 10.61 6.79
N THR A 168 10.63 9.46 6.14
CA THR A 168 11.76 8.64 5.66
C THR A 168 12.56 9.33 4.57
N ARG A 169 11.95 10.20 3.75
CA ARG A 169 12.68 10.96 2.72
C ARG A 169 13.60 12.06 3.28
N GLN A 170 13.34 12.53 4.50
CA GLN A 170 14.16 13.55 5.19
C GLN A 170 15.30 12.93 6.03
N ILE A 171 15.82 11.79 5.57
CA ILE A 171 16.60 10.79 6.34
C ILE A 171 17.87 11.33 7.04
N GLN A 172 18.42 12.47 6.63
CA GLN A 172 19.59 13.08 7.28
C GLN A 172 19.34 13.42 8.75
N HIS A 173 18.09 13.67 9.15
CA HIS A 173 17.72 13.95 10.55
C HIS A 173 17.13 12.75 11.31
N TYR A 174 16.74 11.66 10.63
CA TYR A 174 15.90 10.59 11.19
C TYR A 174 16.47 9.15 11.09
N ARG A 175 17.71 8.95 10.61
CA ARG A 175 18.32 7.60 10.50
C ARG A 175 18.30 6.80 11.81
N THR A 176 18.47 7.47 12.95
CA THR A 176 18.45 6.85 14.28
C THR A 176 17.14 6.11 14.58
N TYR A 177 15.99 6.58 14.10
CA TYR A 177 14.69 5.99 14.45
C TYR A 177 14.41 4.66 13.75
N THR A 178 14.92 4.47 12.53
CA THR A 178 14.75 3.21 11.78
C THR A 178 15.45 2.04 12.47
N LYS A 179 16.55 2.29 13.20
CA LYS A 179 17.28 1.27 13.97
C LYS A 179 16.43 0.64 15.08
N TYR A 180 15.53 1.42 15.66
CA TYR A 180 14.66 0.99 16.77
C TYR A 180 13.30 0.48 16.30
N LEU A 181 12.97 0.60 15.01
CA LEU A 181 11.69 0.12 14.47
C LEU A 181 11.65 -1.42 14.51
N LYS A 182 10.77 -1.99 15.35
CA LYS A 182 10.61 -3.45 15.52
C LYS A 182 9.32 -3.99 14.91
N LEU A 183 8.34 -3.13 14.66
CA LEU A 183 7.04 -3.49 14.13
C LEU A 183 6.50 -2.36 13.26
N LEU A 184 6.18 -2.67 12.01
CA LEU A 184 5.49 -1.80 11.07
C LEU A 184 4.14 -2.44 10.73
N ILE A 185 3.06 -1.70 10.95
CA ILE A 185 1.70 -2.14 10.65
C ILE A 185 1.15 -1.18 9.61
N VAL A 186 0.79 -1.70 8.43
CA VAL A 186 0.25 -0.90 7.33
C VAL A 186 -1.23 -1.18 7.14
N ASP A 187 -2.07 -0.15 7.27
CA ASP A 187 -3.47 -0.19 6.84
C ASP A 187 -3.65 0.63 5.56
N GLY A 188 -4.45 0.12 4.62
CA GLY A 188 -4.71 0.79 3.34
C GLY A 188 -3.54 0.74 2.35
N VAL A 189 -3.17 -0.45 1.86
CA VAL A 189 -2.20 -0.58 0.75
C VAL A 189 -2.84 -0.08 -0.55
N GLN A 190 -2.39 1.05 -1.07
CA GLN A 190 -2.78 1.51 -2.40
C GLN A 190 -2.04 0.70 -3.47
N PHE A 191 -2.77 0.24 -4.49
CA PHE A 191 -2.20 -0.57 -5.56
C PHE A 191 -1.55 0.33 -6.62
N LEU A 192 -0.28 0.03 -6.96
CA LEU A 192 0.38 0.56 -8.15
C LEU A 192 -0.30 -0.02 -9.40
N ASN A 193 -1.29 0.69 -9.92
CA ASN A 193 -1.90 0.38 -11.21
C ASN A 193 -1.38 1.27 -12.35
N ASP A 194 -0.47 2.21 -12.05
CA ASP A 194 0.04 3.17 -13.04
C ASP A 194 1.55 3.03 -13.20
N ILE A 195 1.94 2.34 -14.28
CA ILE A 195 3.33 2.12 -14.68
C ILE A 195 3.93 3.40 -15.28
N GLY A 196 3.12 4.43 -15.61
CA GLY A 196 3.49 5.56 -16.46
C GLY A 196 4.10 6.79 -15.77
N GLY A 197 4.22 6.82 -14.44
CA GLY A 197 4.84 7.96 -13.76
C GLY A 197 5.23 7.71 -12.31
N HIS A 198 4.42 6.95 -11.58
CA HIS A 198 4.71 6.65 -10.18
C HIS A 198 6.01 5.87 -9.99
N LEU A 199 6.38 4.99 -10.93
CA LEU A 199 7.66 4.28 -10.85
C LEU A 199 8.86 5.26 -10.93
N ALA A 200 8.79 6.29 -11.77
CA ALA A 200 9.83 7.29 -11.88
C ALA A 200 9.94 8.13 -10.60
N ASP A 201 8.81 8.57 -10.03
CA ASP A 201 8.81 9.31 -8.75
C ASP A 201 9.40 8.48 -7.60
N GLN A 202 9.06 7.19 -7.54
CA GLN A 202 9.61 6.29 -6.53
C GLN A 202 11.09 5.98 -6.77
N LEU A 203 11.51 5.80 -8.02
CA LEU A 203 12.93 5.61 -8.35
C LEU A 203 13.76 6.84 -7.97
N ASN A 204 13.28 8.05 -8.28
CA ASN A 204 13.93 9.30 -7.86
C ASN A 204 14.10 9.36 -6.34
N ALA A 205 13.10 8.91 -5.58
CA ALA A 205 13.17 8.84 -4.12
C ALA A 205 14.34 7.99 -3.64
N GLU A 206 14.45 6.77 -4.14
CA GLU A 206 15.47 5.80 -3.73
C GLU A 206 16.88 6.26 -4.11
N ILE A 207 17.01 6.97 -5.24
CA ILE A 207 18.26 7.59 -5.69
C ILE A 207 18.65 8.73 -4.73
N VAL A 208 17.72 9.65 -4.43
CA VAL A 208 17.96 10.78 -3.50
C VAL A 208 18.28 10.31 -2.08
N LEU A 209 17.64 9.22 -1.64
CA LEU A 209 17.91 8.59 -0.35
C LEU A 209 19.24 7.84 -0.29
N GLY A 210 19.83 7.54 -1.45
CA GLY A 210 21.09 6.80 -1.59
C GLY A 210 20.93 5.28 -1.44
N ASN A 211 19.70 4.76 -1.49
CA ASN A 211 19.43 3.32 -1.43
C ASN A 211 19.80 2.62 -2.75
N VAL A 212 19.78 3.37 -3.86
CA VAL A 212 20.04 2.89 -5.21
C VAL A 212 20.97 3.86 -5.93
N GLN A 213 22.03 3.34 -6.55
CA GLN A 213 23.04 4.13 -7.26
C GLN A 213 23.24 3.71 -8.72
N ASN A 214 22.67 2.57 -9.12
CA ASN A 214 22.77 2.04 -10.48
C ASN A 214 21.54 1.19 -10.85
N ILE A 215 21.40 0.89 -12.14
CA ILE A 215 20.28 0.11 -12.71
C ILE A 215 20.15 -1.26 -12.06
N LYS A 216 21.27 -1.93 -11.74
CA LYS A 216 21.26 -3.25 -11.10
C LYS A 216 20.66 -3.21 -9.70
N GLN A 217 21.04 -2.23 -8.87
CA GLN A 217 20.47 -2.01 -7.55
C GLN A 217 18.99 -1.61 -7.64
N ALA A 218 18.62 -0.76 -8.61
CA ALA A 218 17.24 -0.38 -8.86
C ALA A 218 16.36 -1.59 -9.26
N CYS A 219 16.89 -2.49 -10.09
CA CYS A 219 16.19 -3.73 -10.46
C CYS A 219 15.99 -4.65 -9.26
N HIS A 220 16.98 -4.74 -8.36
CA HIS A 220 16.83 -5.47 -7.10
C HIS A 220 15.75 -4.85 -6.21
N TRP A 221 15.77 -3.52 -6.03
CA TRP A 221 14.74 -2.77 -5.30
C TRP A 221 13.34 -3.05 -5.87
N LEU A 222 13.16 -2.99 -7.19
CA LEU A 222 11.89 -3.29 -7.84
C LEU A 222 11.44 -4.73 -7.57
N GLY A 223 12.38 -5.67 -7.46
CA GLY A 223 12.11 -7.06 -7.07
C GLY A 223 11.59 -7.24 -5.64
N CYS A 224 11.78 -6.26 -4.76
CA CYS A 224 11.24 -6.26 -3.40
C CYS A 224 9.83 -5.63 -3.33
N THR A 225 9.30 -5.13 -4.43
CA THR A 225 8.00 -4.44 -4.46
C THR A 225 6.83 -5.40 -4.64
N TYR A 226 5.65 -4.97 -4.18
CA TYR A 226 4.40 -5.69 -4.44
C TYR A 226 4.06 -5.75 -5.95
N LEU A 227 4.50 -4.76 -6.74
CA LEU A 227 4.33 -4.76 -8.19
C LEU A 227 5.00 -5.98 -8.83
N TYR A 228 6.22 -6.32 -8.42
CA TYR A 228 6.90 -7.52 -8.90
C TYR A 228 6.13 -8.80 -8.59
N VAL A 229 5.67 -8.96 -7.34
CA VAL A 229 4.87 -10.12 -6.93
C VAL A 229 3.60 -10.25 -7.79
N ARG A 230 2.98 -9.12 -8.13
CA ARG A 230 1.77 -9.07 -8.96
C ARG A 230 2.05 -9.40 -10.43
N MET A 231 3.16 -8.90 -10.99
CA MET A 231 3.57 -9.26 -12.34
C MET A 231 3.85 -10.76 -12.48
N LEU A 232 4.39 -11.41 -11.44
CA LEU A 232 4.55 -12.87 -11.44
C LEU A 232 3.20 -13.62 -11.35
N LYS A 233 2.27 -13.15 -10.52
CA LYS A 233 1.00 -13.85 -10.28
C LYS A 233 -0.02 -13.66 -11.41
N ASN A 234 -0.04 -12.50 -12.06
CA ASN A 234 -0.95 -12.22 -13.16
C ASN A 234 -0.25 -11.36 -14.22
N PRO A 235 0.66 -11.95 -15.03
CA PRO A 235 1.47 -11.21 -15.99
C PRO A 235 0.65 -10.40 -16.99
N SER A 236 -0.43 -10.99 -17.53
CA SER A 236 -1.24 -10.37 -18.58
C SER A 236 -1.91 -9.06 -18.15
N LEU A 237 -2.26 -8.93 -16.87
CA LEU A 237 -2.80 -7.68 -16.31
C LEU A 237 -1.80 -6.52 -16.39
N TYR A 238 -0.51 -6.82 -16.40
CA TYR A 238 0.59 -5.84 -16.46
C TYR A 238 1.21 -5.74 -17.86
N GLY A 239 0.48 -6.20 -18.89
CA GLY A 239 0.91 -6.11 -20.28
C GLY A 239 2.04 -7.08 -20.66
N LEU A 240 2.30 -8.11 -19.85
CA LEU A 240 3.22 -9.18 -20.21
C LEU A 240 2.53 -10.22 -21.09
N THR A 241 3.27 -10.74 -22.07
CA THR A 241 2.79 -11.83 -22.90
C THR A 241 2.64 -13.12 -22.06
N PRO A 242 1.71 -14.03 -22.42
CA PRO A 242 1.48 -15.25 -21.65
C PRO A 242 2.73 -16.15 -21.48
N ASP A 243 3.66 -16.09 -22.42
CA ASP A 243 4.92 -16.84 -22.44
C ASP A 243 6.08 -16.12 -21.72
N ALA A 244 5.86 -14.92 -21.17
CA ALA A 244 6.90 -14.12 -20.53
C ALA A 244 7.57 -14.86 -19.37
N LEU A 245 6.80 -15.56 -18.53
CA LEU A 245 7.32 -16.34 -17.40
C LEU A 245 8.03 -17.63 -17.82
N THR A 246 7.73 -18.15 -19.02
CA THR A 246 8.41 -19.31 -19.58
C THR A 246 9.82 -18.93 -20.03
N ARG A 247 9.98 -17.71 -20.58
CA ARG A 247 11.29 -17.17 -20.99
C ARG A 247 12.11 -16.66 -19.81
N ASP A 248 11.47 -15.92 -18.91
CA ASP A 248 12.11 -15.30 -17.75
C ASP A 248 11.25 -15.51 -16.50
N THR A 249 11.56 -16.56 -15.77
CA THR A 249 10.86 -16.95 -14.54
C THR A 249 10.93 -15.89 -13.45
N THR A 250 11.92 -14.99 -13.51
CA THR A 250 12.16 -13.95 -12.51
C THR A 250 11.78 -12.55 -12.99
N LEU A 251 11.30 -12.43 -14.23
CA LEU A 251 11.02 -11.15 -14.90
C LEU A 251 12.17 -10.13 -14.76
N LYS A 252 13.42 -10.59 -14.68
CA LYS A 252 14.61 -9.75 -14.53
C LYS A 252 14.76 -8.78 -15.69
N ASP A 253 14.62 -9.26 -16.93
CA ASP A 253 14.80 -8.41 -18.11
C ASP A 253 13.69 -7.36 -18.17
N ARG A 254 12.45 -7.78 -17.89
CA ARG A 254 11.32 -6.84 -17.77
C ARG A 254 11.57 -5.76 -16.72
N ARG A 255 12.08 -6.13 -15.53
CA ARG A 255 12.38 -5.16 -14.47
C ARG A 255 13.49 -4.20 -14.89
N LEU A 256 14.54 -4.69 -15.56
CA LEU A 256 15.60 -3.83 -16.08
C LEU A 256 15.04 -2.81 -17.07
N ASP A 257 14.19 -3.24 -18.01
CA ASP A 257 13.59 -2.34 -19.00
C ASP A 257 12.71 -1.26 -18.35
N MET A 258 11.90 -1.65 -17.37
CA MET A 258 11.06 -0.70 -16.62
C MET A 258 11.90 0.35 -15.89
N ILE A 259 12.99 -0.09 -15.26
CA ILE A 259 13.91 0.79 -14.54
C ILE A 259 14.67 1.70 -15.51
N ARG A 260 15.18 1.19 -16.63
CA ARG A 260 15.87 1.99 -17.66
C ARG A 260 14.93 3.04 -18.26
N PHE A 261 13.69 2.67 -18.52
CA PHE A 261 12.67 3.61 -19.00
C PHE A 261 12.40 4.72 -17.97
N ALA A 262 12.18 4.35 -16.70
CA ALA A 262 11.98 5.32 -15.62
C ALA A 262 13.20 6.23 -15.42
N ALA A 263 14.42 5.67 -15.46
CA ALA A 263 15.67 6.42 -15.38
C ALA A 263 15.84 7.39 -16.55
N SER A 264 15.47 6.96 -17.77
CA SER A 264 15.49 7.81 -18.96
C SER A 264 14.51 8.97 -18.82
N LEU A 265 13.29 8.73 -18.31
CA LEU A 265 12.34 9.80 -18.02
C LEU A 265 12.90 10.81 -17.02
N LEU A 266 13.48 10.35 -15.91
CA LEU A 266 14.09 11.24 -14.91
C LEU A 266 15.28 12.03 -15.49
N GLY A 267 16.09 11.39 -16.32
CA GLY A 267 17.22 11.98 -17.04
C GLY A 267 16.78 13.08 -18.00
N SER A 268 15.81 12.80 -18.87
CA SER A 268 15.25 13.77 -19.82
C SER A 268 14.57 14.96 -19.13
N ASN A 269 14.10 14.79 -17.89
CA ASN A 269 13.49 15.85 -17.09
C ASN A 269 14.50 16.53 -16.12
N ASN A 270 15.80 16.22 -16.20
CA ASN A 270 16.85 16.79 -15.34
C ASN A 270 16.69 16.54 -13.82
N LEU A 271 15.88 15.57 -13.41
CA LEU A 271 15.74 15.18 -11.99
C LEU A 271 16.87 14.26 -11.51
N VAL A 272 17.49 13.52 -12.41
CA VAL A 272 18.62 12.63 -12.14
C VAL A 272 19.61 12.75 -13.28
N LYS A 273 20.91 12.81 -13.01
CA LYS A 273 21.92 12.64 -14.06
C LYS A 273 22.12 11.14 -14.27
N TYR A 274 21.61 10.62 -15.38
CA TYR A 274 21.69 9.20 -15.70
C TYR A 274 22.80 8.97 -16.74
N ASP A 275 23.87 8.28 -16.33
CA ASP A 275 24.93 7.82 -17.24
C ASP A 275 24.47 6.49 -17.86
N THR A 276 24.10 6.52 -19.14
CA THR A 276 23.58 5.36 -19.86
C THR A 276 24.64 4.31 -20.15
N GLU A 277 25.92 4.72 -20.27
CA GLU A 277 27.03 3.79 -20.54
C GLU A 277 27.41 3.01 -19.29
N LYS A 278 27.51 3.72 -18.15
CA LYS A 278 27.85 3.10 -16.86
C LYS A 278 26.65 2.56 -16.11
N GLU A 279 25.44 2.87 -16.56
CA GLU A 279 24.17 2.55 -15.89
C GLU A 279 24.11 3.07 -14.44
N THR A 280 24.70 4.24 -14.18
CA THR A 280 24.80 4.87 -12.85
C THR A 280 23.98 6.15 -12.75
N PHE A 281 23.61 6.51 -11.52
CA PHE A 281 22.82 7.71 -11.21
C PHE A 281 23.62 8.71 -10.39
N GLU A 282 23.50 10.00 -10.71
CA GLU A 282 23.87 11.08 -9.81
C GLU A 282 22.65 11.94 -9.47
N ILE A 283 22.59 12.38 -8.20
CA ILE A 283 21.49 13.16 -7.66
C ILE A 283 21.55 14.60 -8.22
N SER A 284 20.42 15.15 -8.67
CA SER A 284 20.27 16.58 -8.98
C SER A 284 19.50 17.34 -7.90
N ASP A 285 19.60 18.67 -7.89
CA ASP A 285 18.85 19.51 -6.95
C ASP A 285 17.34 19.45 -7.21
N LEU A 286 16.93 19.38 -8.48
CA LEU A 286 15.51 19.17 -8.85
C LEU A 286 15.00 17.82 -8.34
N GLY A 287 15.82 16.77 -8.44
CA GLY A 287 15.50 15.46 -7.87
C GLY A 287 15.28 15.51 -6.36
N ARG A 288 16.12 16.26 -5.62
CA ARG A 288 15.97 16.48 -4.18
C ARG A 288 14.68 17.22 -3.85
N ILE A 289 14.38 18.31 -4.57
CA ILE A 289 13.13 19.09 -4.38
C ILE A 289 11.91 18.19 -4.61
N ALA A 290 11.87 17.47 -5.73
CA ALA A 290 10.78 16.55 -6.05
C ALA A 290 10.58 15.48 -4.96
N CYS A 291 11.68 14.89 -4.49
CA CYS A 291 11.66 13.87 -3.45
C CYS A 291 11.15 14.40 -2.10
N PHE A 292 11.70 15.53 -1.63
CA PHE A 292 11.38 16.07 -0.30
C PHE A 292 9.96 16.60 -0.18
N TYR A 293 9.43 17.21 -1.24
CA TYR A 293 8.08 17.76 -1.26
C TYR A 293 7.04 16.81 -1.85
N LYS A 294 7.44 15.62 -2.33
CA LYS A 294 6.57 14.62 -2.98
C LYS A 294 5.78 15.21 -4.14
N ILE A 295 6.47 16.02 -4.94
CA ILE A 295 5.96 16.63 -6.15
C ILE A 295 6.33 15.70 -7.32
N LYS A 296 5.39 15.47 -8.23
CA LYS A 296 5.60 14.66 -9.43
C LYS A 296 6.75 15.23 -10.27
N TYR A 297 7.53 14.35 -10.90
CA TYR A 297 8.68 14.78 -11.70
C TYR A 297 8.31 15.77 -12.81
N GLN A 298 7.15 15.58 -13.45
CA GLN A 298 6.67 16.47 -14.51
C GLN A 298 6.38 17.90 -14.00
N THR A 299 5.80 18.03 -12.80
CA THR A 299 5.52 19.35 -12.19
C THR A 299 6.82 20.09 -11.90
N VAL A 300 7.81 19.40 -11.31
CA VAL A 300 9.12 20.01 -11.02
C VAL A 300 9.84 20.42 -12.30
N PHE A 301 9.78 19.60 -13.34
CA PHE A 301 10.32 19.93 -14.65
C PHE A 301 9.63 21.15 -15.28
N MET A 302 8.30 21.20 -15.23
CA MET A 302 7.53 22.33 -15.75
C MET A 302 7.86 23.62 -14.99
N TYR A 303 7.98 23.56 -13.66
CA TYR A 303 8.43 24.69 -12.85
C TYR A 303 9.84 25.14 -13.16
N SER A 304 10.79 24.22 -13.39
CA SER A 304 12.18 24.60 -13.68
C SER A 304 12.34 25.38 -14.99
N HIS A 305 11.43 25.19 -15.95
CA HIS A 305 11.45 25.90 -17.24
C HIS A 305 10.58 27.15 -17.25
N SER A 306 9.56 27.21 -16.39
CA SER A 306 8.57 28.28 -16.41
C SER A 306 8.83 29.35 -15.35
N LEU A 307 9.49 29.03 -14.22
CA LEU A 307 9.74 30.01 -13.16
C LEU A 307 10.77 31.06 -13.58
N GLU A 308 10.38 32.33 -13.59
CA GLU A 308 11.26 33.47 -13.82
C GLU A 308 11.34 34.38 -12.60
N ARG A 309 12.46 35.10 -12.43
CA ARG A 309 12.68 36.00 -11.27
C ARG A 309 11.71 37.18 -11.23
N THR A 310 11.12 37.52 -12.36
CA THR A 310 10.27 38.71 -12.56
C THR A 310 8.77 38.37 -12.62
N MET A 311 8.39 37.12 -12.35
CA MET A 311 6.98 36.71 -12.40
C MET A 311 6.11 37.50 -11.42
N GLU A 312 4.96 37.93 -11.90
CA GLU A 312 3.93 38.56 -11.06
C GLU A 312 3.14 37.50 -10.26
N GLU A 313 2.51 37.92 -9.16
CA GLU A 313 1.73 37.03 -8.28
C GLU A 313 0.66 36.23 -9.04
N LYS A 314 -0.03 36.87 -9.98
CA LYS A 314 -1.06 36.24 -10.83
C LYS A 314 -0.47 35.14 -11.73
N GLU A 315 0.73 35.36 -12.25
CA GLU A 315 1.43 34.38 -13.09
C GLU A 315 1.90 33.18 -12.27
N LEU A 316 2.37 33.43 -11.04
CA LEU A 316 2.74 32.39 -10.09
C LEU A 316 1.53 31.48 -9.76
N TYR A 317 0.36 32.06 -9.47
CA TYR A 317 -0.85 31.28 -9.20
C TYR A 317 -1.30 30.47 -10.41
N ARG A 318 -1.20 31.05 -11.61
CA ARG A 318 -1.51 30.34 -12.84
C ARG A 318 -0.55 29.16 -13.05
N LEU A 319 0.74 29.38 -12.89
CA LEU A 319 1.75 28.33 -13.01
C LEU A 319 1.49 27.21 -12.00
N PHE A 320 1.21 27.56 -10.74
CA PHE A 320 0.87 26.59 -9.70
C PHE A 320 -0.33 25.73 -10.09
N SER A 321 -1.39 26.33 -10.63
CA SER A 321 -2.60 25.61 -11.06
C SER A 321 -2.38 24.60 -12.19
N LEU A 322 -1.27 24.70 -12.92
CA LEU A 322 -0.90 23.78 -14.01
C LEU A 322 -0.15 22.52 -13.53
N SER A 323 0.05 22.36 -12.21
CA SER A 323 0.73 21.19 -11.65
C SER A 323 0.04 19.88 -12.03
N GLU A 324 0.83 18.84 -12.31
CA GLU A 324 0.32 17.51 -12.68
C GLU A 324 -0.44 16.80 -11.56
N GLU A 325 -0.31 17.28 -10.33
CA GLU A 325 -1.12 16.91 -9.18
C GLU A 325 -2.60 17.22 -9.43
N PHE A 326 -2.91 18.27 -10.20
CA PHE A 326 -4.27 18.73 -10.50
C PHE A 326 -4.84 18.17 -11.81
N THR A 327 -4.07 17.40 -12.59
CA THR A 327 -4.54 16.85 -13.88
C THR A 327 -5.70 15.86 -13.70
N ARG A 328 -5.79 15.13 -12.57
CA ARG A 328 -6.92 14.23 -12.29
C ARG A 328 -8.22 14.96 -11.91
N THR A 329 -8.15 16.22 -11.51
CA THR A 329 -9.34 17.02 -11.14
C THR A 329 -10.12 17.55 -12.34
N TYR A 330 -9.56 17.53 -13.55
CA TYR A 330 -10.16 18.13 -14.75
C TYR A 330 -10.93 17.18 -15.68
N ASN A 331 -10.88 15.85 -15.46
CA ASN A 331 -11.57 14.89 -16.33
C ASN A 331 -13.03 14.59 -15.93
N GLY A 332 -13.60 15.37 -15.02
CA GLY A 332 -15.05 15.45 -14.85
C GLY A 332 -15.62 16.48 -15.82
N ARG A 333 -16.12 16.03 -16.99
CA ARG A 333 -17.07 16.80 -17.80
C ARG A 333 -18.36 16.96 -17.00
N GLU A 334 -18.38 17.81 -15.97
CA GLU A 334 -19.56 18.38 -15.32
C GLU A 334 -19.12 19.20 -14.10
N ARG A 335 -19.36 20.51 -14.17
CA ARG A 335 -19.42 21.54 -13.09
C ARG A 335 -18.59 22.79 -13.40
N ALA A 336 -19.00 23.49 -14.46
CA ALA A 336 -19.08 24.94 -14.39
C ALA A 336 -20.52 25.29 -13.95
N LEU A 337 -20.89 24.96 -12.71
CA LEU A 337 -22.01 25.64 -12.05
C LEU A 337 -21.38 26.82 -11.33
N SER A 338 -21.45 27.98 -11.98
CA SER A 338 -21.24 29.28 -11.37
C SER A 338 -21.98 29.33 -10.03
N ILE A 339 -21.23 29.35 -8.93
CA ILE A 339 -21.77 29.86 -7.66
C ILE A 339 -21.94 31.36 -7.89
N VAL A 340 -23.12 31.74 -8.36
CA VAL A 340 -23.62 33.11 -8.22
C VAL A 340 -23.83 33.27 -6.73
N LEU A 341 -22.88 33.92 -6.06
CA LEU A 341 -23.10 34.45 -4.72
C LEU A 341 -24.10 35.60 -4.88
N THR A 342 -25.36 35.36 -4.51
CA THR A 342 -26.33 36.40 -4.16
C THR A 342 -25.97 37.06 -2.85
#